data_AF-X6LDG8-F1
#
_entry.id   AF-X6LDG8-F1
#
_cell.length_a   1.000
_cell.length_b   1.000
_cell.length_c   1.000
_cell.angle_alpha   90.00
_cell.angle_beta   90.00
_cell.angle_gamma   90.00
#
_symmetry.space_group_name_H-M   'P 1'
#
loop_
_entity.id
_entity.type
_entity.pdbx_description
1 polymer ?
#
loop_
_entity_poly.entity_id
_entity_poly.type
_entity_poly.pdbx_seq_one_letter_code
_entity_poly.pdbx_strand_id
1 'polypeptide(L)'
;MKKALSLLFEFEKWKLEDNNEQKYKMRMNEFIKRRCCNNNVNLFCIFCSEKDITVRGDIEDAVITTVNNGLPFVEKDKSLKKYFI
;
A
#
# COMPACT_ATOMS: atom_id res chain seq x y z
N MET A 1 0.23 -17.83 -7.67
CA MET A 1 1.66 -17.43 -7.73
C MET A 1 2.01 -16.62 -8.97
N LYS A 2 1.89 -17.14 -10.20
CA LYS A 2 2.32 -16.42 -11.43
C LYS A 2 1.70 -15.02 -11.60
N LYS A 3 0.40 -14.87 -11.36
CA LYS A 3 -0.31 -13.58 -11.49
C LYS A 3 0.16 -12.52 -10.49
N ALA A 4 0.33 -12.89 -9.22
CA ALA A 4 0.80 -11.97 -8.17
C ALA A 4 2.23 -11.47 -8.46
N LEU A 5 3.10 -12.35 -8.96
CA LEU A 5 4.47 -11.99 -9.32
C LEU A 5 4.50 -11.06 -10.55
N SER A 6 3.64 -11.30 -11.54
CA SER A 6 3.48 -10.39 -12.70
C SER A 6 3.07 -8.99 -12.26
N LEU A 7 2.06 -8.91 -11.38
CA LEU A 7 1.55 -7.64 -10.91
C LEU A 7 2.59 -6.87 -10.09
N LEU A 8 3.35 -7.57 -9.25
CA LEU A 8 4.47 -6.97 -8.52
C LEU A 8 5.53 -6.43 -9.48
N PHE A 9 5.87 -7.17 -10.53
CA PHE A 9 6.83 -6.72 -11.52
C PHE A 9 6.34 -5.50 -12.32
N GLU A 10 5.06 -5.48 -12.69
CA GLU A 10 4.43 -4.32 -13.34
C GLU A 10 4.42 -3.09 -12.42
N PHE A 11 4.12 -3.28 -11.14
CA PHE A 11 4.19 -2.22 -10.14
C PHE A 11 5.60 -1.66 -9.99
N GLU A 12 6.63 -2.50 -9.87
CA GLU A 12 8.02 -2.04 -9.73
C GLU A 12 8.48 -1.24 -10.95
N LYS A 13 8.04 -1.63 -12.16
CA LYS A 13 8.27 -0.83 -13.37
C LYS A 13 7.53 0.51 -13.32
N TRP A 14 6.22 0.47 -13.08
CA TRP A 14 5.38 1.67 -13.01
C TRP A 14 5.90 2.66 -11.97
N LYS A 15 6.44 2.19 -10.84
CA LYS A 15 6.99 3.03 -9.77
C LYS A 15 8.17 3.89 -10.25
N LEU A 16 8.98 3.37 -11.17
CA LEU A 16 10.15 4.05 -11.75
C LEU A 16 9.79 4.96 -12.93
N GLU A 17 8.63 4.74 -13.55
CA GLU A 17 8.14 5.51 -14.68
C GLU A 17 7.48 6.83 -14.24
N ASP A 18 7.45 7.81 -15.15
CA ASP A 18 6.68 9.07 -15.05
C ASP A 18 6.79 9.84 -13.73
N ASN A 19 7.89 9.65 -12.99
CA ASN A 19 8.09 10.21 -11.66
C ASN A 19 6.93 9.90 -10.68
N ASN A 20 6.34 8.70 -10.77
CA ASN A 20 5.18 8.32 -9.96
C ASN A 20 5.48 8.38 -8.45
N GLU A 21 6.71 8.08 -8.03
CA GLU A 21 7.12 8.26 -6.63
C GLU A 21 7.07 9.75 -6.18
N GLN A 22 7.45 10.68 -7.05
CA GLN A 22 7.43 12.11 -6.78
C GLN A 22 5.98 12.63 -6.78
N LYS A 23 5.14 12.16 -7.69
CA LYS A 23 3.69 12.44 -7.67
C LYS A 23 3.07 11.97 -6.35
N TYR A 24 3.45 10.79 -5.87
CA TYR A 24 3.02 10.31 -4.55
C TYR A 24 3.48 11.25 -3.43
N LYS A 25 4.74 11.72 -3.43
CA LYS A 25 5.23 12.66 -2.40
C LYS A 25 4.38 13.94 -2.32
N MET A 26 3.81 14.42 -3.43
CA MET A 26 2.90 15.57 -3.45
C MET A 26 1.54 15.26 -2.77
N ARG A 27 1.06 14.03 -2.87
CA ARG A 27 -0.23 13.57 -2.32
C ARG A 27 -0.11 12.85 -0.96
N MET A 28 1.11 12.57 -0.49
CA MET A 28 1.39 11.76 0.71
C MET A 28 0.61 12.22 1.95
N ASN A 29 0.40 13.53 2.10
CA ASN A 29 -0.34 14.10 3.22
C ASN A 29 -1.82 13.67 3.26
N GLU A 30 -2.44 13.34 2.12
CA GLU A 30 -3.81 12.82 2.04
C GLU A 30 -3.91 11.45 2.73
N PHE A 31 -2.92 10.58 2.50
CA PHE A 31 -2.82 9.25 3.11
C PHE A 31 -2.53 9.33 4.61
N ILE A 32 -1.59 10.19 5.01
CA ILE A 32 -1.23 10.37 6.44
C ILE A 32 -2.44 10.88 7.25
N LYS A 33 -3.23 11.81 6.71
CA LYS A 33 -4.47 12.28 7.35
C LYS A 33 -5.48 11.15 7.61
N ARG A 34 -5.43 10.08 6.82
CA ARG A 34 -6.24 8.86 6.97
C ARG A 34 -5.51 7.74 7.73
N ARG A 35 -4.40 8.06 8.42
CA ARG A 35 -3.53 7.14 9.18
C ARG A 35 -2.86 6.05 8.32
N CYS A 36 -2.81 6.23 7.00
CA CYS A 36 -2.14 5.31 6.10
C CYS A 36 -0.64 5.66 6.03
N CYS A 37 0.13 5.16 6.98
CA CYS A 37 1.55 5.52 7.15
C CYS A 37 2.54 4.65 6.35
N ASN A 38 2.06 3.62 5.65
CA ASN A 38 2.92 2.74 4.84
C ASN A 38 3.02 3.24 3.39
N ASN A 39 4.10 3.94 3.07
CA ASN A 39 4.31 4.54 1.75
C ASN A 39 4.30 3.52 0.59
N ASN A 40 4.84 2.32 0.81
CA ASN A 40 4.87 1.30 -0.24
C ASN A 40 3.46 0.76 -0.54
N VAL A 41 2.64 0.55 0.50
CA VAL A 41 1.24 0.17 0.33
C VAL A 41 0.46 1.28 -0.36
N ASN A 42 0.65 2.54 0.06
CA ASN A 42 -0.03 3.68 -0.56
C ASN A 42 0.29 3.80 -2.05
N LEU A 43 1.57 3.70 -2.43
CA LEU A 43 2.01 3.68 -3.83
C LEU A 43 1.38 2.52 -4.62
N PHE A 44 1.31 1.33 -4.02
CA PHE A 44 0.68 0.18 -4.65
C PHE A 44 -0.83 0.38 -4.85
N CYS A 45 -1.52 1.00 -3.89
CA CYS A 45 -2.94 1.34 -4.05
C CYS A 45 -3.18 2.38 -5.15
N ILE A 46 -2.29 3.36 -5.33
CA ILE A 46 -2.35 4.30 -6.46
C ILE A 46 -2.22 3.53 -7.79
N PHE A 47 -1.21 2.67 -7.90
CA PHE A 47 -1.03 1.83 -9.07
C PHE A 47 -2.27 0.99 -9.39
N CYS A 48 -2.86 0.33 -8.37
CA CYS A 48 -4.08 -0.45 -8.55
C CYS A 48 -5.26 0.39 -9.05
N SER A 49 -5.41 1.61 -8.54
CA SER A 49 -6.46 2.53 -8.96
C SER A 49 -6.24 3.04 -10.39
N GLU A 50 -5.00 3.34 -10.79
CA GLU A 50 -4.67 3.81 -12.15
C GLU A 50 -4.81 2.71 -13.22
N LYS A 51 -4.66 1.44 -12.83
CA LYS A 51 -4.78 0.28 -13.71
C LYS A 51 -6.16 -0.37 -13.67
N ASP A 52 -7.13 0.23 -12.97
CA ASP A 52 -8.47 -0.32 -12.77
C ASP A 52 -8.46 -1.76 -12.22
N ILE A 53 -7.44 -2.09 -11.41
CA ILE A 53 -7.29 -3.42 -10.78
C ILE A 53 -8.30 -3.57 -9.64
N THR A 54 -8.61 -2.47 -8.96
CA THR A 54 -9.60 -2.39 -7.89
C THR A 54 -10.73 -1.44 -8.29
N VAL A 55 -11.92 -1.70 -7.77
CA VAL A 55 -13.12 -0.87 -8.01
C VAL A 55 -13.15 0.37 -7.11
N ARG A 56 -12.30 0.39 -6.08
CA ARG A 56 -12.22 1.45 -5.07
C ARG A 56 -11.10 2.42 -5.41
N GLY A 57 -11.16 3.62 -4.85
CA GLY A 57 -10.08 4.59 -4.97
C GLY A 57 -8.84 4.19 -4.17
N ASP A 58 -7.68 4.70 -4.60
CA ASP A 58 -6.36 4.51 -3.97
C ASP A 58 -6.35 4.71 -2.44
N ILE A 59 -6.96 5.79 -1.94
CA ILE A 59 -7.02 6.10 -0.50
C ILE A 59 -7.92 5.11 0.25
N GLU A 60 -9.03 4.69 -0.34
CA GLU A 60 -9.95 3.75 0.30
C GLU A 60 -9.30 2.37 0.47
N ASP A 61 -8.61 1.89 -0.57
CA ASP A 61 -7.83 0.65 -0.51
C ASP A 61 -6.69 0.73 0.50
N ALA A 62 -5.99 1.87 0.59
CA ALA A 62 -4.94 2.08 1.58
C ALA A 62 -5.49 2.04 3.01
N VAL A 63 -6.67 2.64 3.25
CA VAL A 63 -7.35 2.61 4.55
C VAL A 63 -7.73 1.18 4.93
N ILE A 64 -8.40 0.45 4.03
CA ILE A 64 -8.80 -0.94 4.27
C ILE A 64 -7.58 -1.81 4.58
N THR A 65 -6.53 -1.67 3.78
CA THR A 65 -5.27 -2.39 3.99
C THR A 65 -4.63 -2.06 5.33
N THR A 66 -4.62 -0.78 5.71
CA THR A 66 -4.06 -0.33 6.99
C THR A 66 -4.85 -0.87 8.17
N VAL A 67 -6.19 -0.88 8.10
CA VAL A 67 -7.06 -1.42 9.16
C VAL A 67 -6.85 -2.93 9.32
N ASN A 68 -6.77 -3.66 8.21
CA ASN A 68 -6.69 -5.12 8.23
C ASN A 68 -5.29 -5.66 8.52
N ASN A 69 -4.24 -4.98 8.06
CA ASN A 69 -2.86 -5.49 8.09
C ASN A 69 -1.87 -4.59 8.83
N GLY A 70 -2.20 -3.31 9.05
CA GLY A 70 -1.27 -2.29 9.56
C GLY A 70 -1.23 -2.14 11.07
N LEU A 71 -2.13 -2.81 11.81
CA LEU A 71 -2.30 -2.61 13.25
C LEU A 71 -2.33 -3.97 13.95
N PRO A 72 -1.49 -4.19 14.99
CA PRO A 72 -1.61 -5.37 15.83
C PRO A 72 -2.77 -5.12 16.80
N PHE A 73 -3.99 -5.32 16.32
CA PHE A 73 -5.19 -5.08 17.13
C PHE A 73 -5.56 -6.28 18.01
N VAL A 74 -4.99 -7.46 17.75
CA VAL A 74 -5.38 -8.69 18.42
C VAL A 74 -4.19 -9.33 19.13
N GLU A 75 -4.45 -9.99 20.26
CA GLU A 75 -3.44 -10.62 21.13
C GLU A 75 -2.46 -11.52 20.37
N LYS A 76 -2.94 -12.17 19.30
CA LYS A 76 -2.14 -13.01 18.39
C LYS A 76 -1.07 -12.25 17.60
N ASP A 77 -1.22 -10.95 17.36
CA ASP A 77 -0.24 -10.13 16.64
C ASP A 77 0.87 -9.63 17.58
N LYS A 78 0.62 -9.66 18.90
CA LYS A 78 1.62 -9.33 19.92
C LYS A 78 2.69 -10.42 20.06
N SER A 79 2.36 -11.69 19.82
CA SER A 79 3.31 -12.80 19.93
C SER A 79 4.36 -12.82 18.81
N LEU A 80 4.01 -12.32 17.62
CA LEU A 80 4.93 -12.14 16.49
C LEU A 80 6.08 -11.16 16.80
N LYS A 81 5.85 -10.13 17.63
CA LYS A 81 6.91 -9.19 18.05
C LYS A 81 8.01 -9.84 18.90
N LYS A 82 7.73 -10.96 19.56
CA LYS A 82 8.69 -11.62 20.47
C LYS A 82 9.84 -12.31 19.74
N TYR A 83 9.73 -12.49 18.43
CA TYR A 83 10.73 -13.16 17.59
C TYR A 83 11.59 -12.19 16.77
N PHE A 84 11.42 -10.88 16.94
CA PHE A 84 12.18 -9.83 16.23
C PHE A 84 12.99 -8.93 17.18
N ILE A 85 13.26 -9.38 18.41
CA ILE A 85 14.21 -8.76 19.36
C ILE A 85 15.27 -9.80 19.71
#